data_AF-A0A2G9XL83-F1
#
_entry.id   AF-A0A2G9XL83-F1
#
_cell.length_a   1.000
_cell.length_b   1.000
_cell.length_c   1.000
_cell.angle_alpha   90.00
_cell.angle_beta   90.00
_cell.angle_gamma   90.00
#
_symmetry.space_group_name_H-M   'P 1'
#
loop_
_entity.id
_entity.type
_entity.pdbx_description
1 polymer ?
#
loop_
_entity_poly.entity_id
_entity_poly.type
_entity_poly.pdbx_seq_one_letter_code
_entity_poly.pdbx_strand_id
1 'polypeptide(L)'
;YIYVRNEYPLAVTNLGKAIEVAREHGLLGKNILNSGFDFDISISKGAGAFVCGESTALMASLEGAAGEPRAKYIHTVEHGLWNRPSNLNNVETWANIPVILS
;
A
#
# COMPACT_ATOMS: atom_id res chain seq x y z
N TYR A 1 -0.73 3.11 0.83
CA TYR A 1 0.13 2.27 1.69
C TYR A 1 0.86 1.25 0.85
N ILE A 2 2.12 0.96 1.16
CA ILE A 2 2.87 -0.19 0.64
C ILE A 2 3.07 -1.17 1.79
N TYR A 3 2.51 -2.38 1.66
CA TYR A 3 2.68 -3.44 2.64
C TYR A 3 3.88 -4.30 2.26
N VAL A 4 4.91 -4.32 3.10
CA VAL A 4 6.14 -5.08 2.89
C VAL A 4 6.22 -6.20 3.91
N ARG A 5 6.55 -7.41 3.46
CA ARG A 5 6.74 -8.54 4.38
C ARG A 5 7.95 -8.29 5.29
N ASN A 6 7.91 -8.79 6.51
CA ASN A 6 8.94 -8.54 7.52
C ASN A 6 10.32 -9.09 7.09
N GLU A 7 10.30 -10.14 6.29
CA GLU A 7 11.45 -10.88 5.77
C GLU A 7 12.28 -10.08 4.75
N TYR A 8 11.80 -8.90 4.32
CA TYR A 8 12.47 -8.06 3.33
C TYR A 8 12.94 -6.69 3.91
N PRO A 9 13.86 -6.66 4.90
CA PRO A 9 14.29 -5.42 5.54
C PRO A 9 15.01 -4.46 4.59
N LEU A 10 15.72 -4.99 3.58
CA LEU A 10 16.37 -4.18 2.55
C LEU A 10 15.35 -3.47 1.65
N ALA A 11 14.23 -4.14 1.32
CA ALA A 11 13.17 -3.53 0.53
C ALA A 11 12.54 -2.34 1.26
N VAL A 12 12.29 -2.46 2.57
CA VAL A 12 11.80 -1.34 3.39
C VAL A 12 12.76 -0.16 3.37
N THR A 13 14.06 -0.42 3.54
CA THR A 13 15.08 0.63 3.53
C THR A 13 15.13 1.36 2.18
N ASN A 14 15.14 0.61 1.08
CA ASN A 14 15.21 1.18 -0.26
C ASN A 14 13.94 1.95 -0.63
N LEU A 15 12.77 1.39 -0.31
CA LEU A 15 11.48 2.07 -0.51
C LEU A 15 11.40 3.35 0.31
N GLY A 16 11.86 3.33 1.57
CA GLY A 16 11.87 4.50 2.44
C GLY A 16 12.69 5.64 1.81
N LYS A 17 13.92 5.35 1.36
CA LYS A 17 14.76 6.33 0.66
C LYS A 17 14.09 6.86 -0.62
N ALA A 18 13.50 5.99 -1.43
CA ALA A 18 12.85 6.39 -2.67
C ALA A 18 11.62 7.28 -2.43
N ILE A 19 10.83 7.01 -1.40
CA ILE A 19 9.68 7.83 -1.01
C ILE A 19 10.13 9.22 -0.55
N GLU A 20 11.17 9.31 0.27
CA GLU A 20 11.71 10.62 0.68
C GLU A 20 12.19 11.44 -0.52
N VAL A 21 12.96 10.83 -1.42
CA VAL A 21 13.39 11.50 -2.66
C VAL A 21 12.18 11.94 -3.49
N ALA A 22 11.14 11.12 -3.62
CA ALA A 22 9.93 11.49 -4.36
C ALA A 22 9.17 12.66 -3.70
N ARG A 23 9.13 12.74 -2.36
CA ARG A 23 8.57 13.88 -1.63
C ARG A 23 9.38 15.16 -1.84
N GLU A 24 10.71 15.07 -1.76
CA GLU A 24 11.62 16.21 -2.00
C GLU A 24 11.45 16.81 -3.41
N HIS A 25 11.15 15.97 -4.40
CA HIS A 25 10.87 16.40 -5.77
C HIS A 25 9.40 16.81 -6.02
N GLY A 26 8.56 16.83 -4.98
CA GLY A 26 7.15 17.22 -5.10
C GLY A 26 6.27 16.23 -5.86
N LEU A 27 6.70 14.97 -5.97
CA LEU A 27 5.93 13.87 -6.59
C LEU A 27 4.98 13.18 -5.61
N LEU A 28 5.25 13.32 -4.30
CA LEU A 28 4.44 12.84 -3.19
C LEU A 28 4.28 13.94 -2.14
N GLY A 29 3.23 13.85 -1.33
CA GLY A 29 2.90 14.81 -0.29
C GLY A 29 1.72 15.70 -0.69
N LYS A 30 1.77 16.96 -0.26
CA LYS A 30 0.71 17.94 -0.55
C LYS A 30 0.95 18.64 -1.88
N ASN A 31 -0.13 18.91 -2.59
CA ASN A 31 -0.15 19.67 -3.83
C ASN A 31 0.90 19.17 -4.83
N ILE A 32 0.88 17.87 -5.12
CA ILE A 32 1.91 17.23 -5.95
C ILE A 32 1.99 17.94 -7.30
N LEU A 33 3.21 18.26 -7.75
CA LEU A 33 3.46 18.99 -9.00
C LEU A 33 2.64 20.30 -9.17
N ASN A 34 2.24 20.95 -8.07
CA ASN A 34 1.35 22.13 -8.06
C ASN A 34 -0.03 21.90 -8.73
N SER A 35 -0.52 20.66 -8.71
CA SER A 35 -1.77 20.26 -9.39
C SER A 35 -3.06 20.54 -8.62
N GLY A 36 -2.98 20.94 -7.35
CA GLY A 36 -4.11 21.03 -6.42
C GLY A 36 -4.51 19.68 -5.81
N PHE A 37 -3.75 18.61 -6.07
CA PHE A 37 -4.03 17.25 -5.61
C PHE A 37 -2.99 16.79 -4.57
N ASP A 38 -3.47 16.20 -3.48
CA ASP A 38 -2.63 15.64 -2.42
C ASP A 38 -2.55 14.12 -2.59
N PHE A 39 -1.34 13.56 -2.59
CA PHE A 39 -1.13 12.12 -2.69
C PHE A 39 0.16 11.70 -1.98
N ASP A 40 0.06 10.76 -1.03
CA ASP A 40 1.20 10.33 -0.24
C ASP A 40 1.18 8.81 0.02
N ILE A 41 2.35 8.28 0.36
CA ILE A 41 2.59 6.85 0.54
C ILE A 41 3.23 6.59 1.91
N SER A 42 2.65 5.66 2.66
CA SER A 42 3.26 5.13 3.88
C SER A 42 3.62 3.66 3.71
N ILE A 43 4.76 3.25 4.26
CA ILE A 43 5.17 1.85 4.32
C ILE A 43 4.63 1.22 5.60
N SER A 44 4.04 0.03 5.48
CA SER A 44 3.71 -0.82 6.62
C SER A 44 4.45 -2.14 6.52
N LYS A 45 4.94 -2.64 7.65
CA LYS A 45 5.65 -3.91 7.74
C LYS A 45 4.74 -4.97 8.33
N GLY A 46 4.69 -6.13 7.69
CA GLY A 46 3.96 -7.27 8.25
C GLY A 46 4.54 -7.74 9.59
N ALA A 47 3.71 -8.31 10.45
CA ALA A 47 4.13 -8.82 11.77
C ALA A 47 4.74 -10.24 11.73
N GLY A 48 5.25 -10.70 10.56
CA GLY A 48 5.77 -12.07 10.39
C GLY A 48 4.71 -13.17 10.39
N ALA A 49 3.42 -12.82 10.45
CA ALA A 49 2.35 -13.76 10.19
C ALA A 49 2.23 -13.97 8.67
N PHE A 50 2.45 -15.21 8.22
CA PHE A 50 2.09 -15.65 6.87
C PHE A 50 0.56 -15.68 6.78
N VAL A 51 -0.04 -14.51 6.61
CA VAL A 51 -1.46 -14.40 6.34
C VAL A 51 -1.64 -14.85 4.90
N CYS A 52 -2.34 -15.96 4.70
CA CYS A 52 -2.48 -16.70 3.44
C CYS A 52 -3.04 -15.85 2.29
N GLY A 53 -2.24 -14.97 1.68
CA GLY A 53 -2.47 -14.34 0.36
C GLY A 53 -3.83 -13.65 0.12
N GLU A 54 -4.65 -13.52 1.15
CA GLU A 54 -6.05 -13.10 1.04
C GLU A 54 -6.11 -11.59 1.32
N SER A 55 -6.77 -10.88 0.42
CA SER A 55 -6.82 -9.42 0.36
C SER A 55 -7.35 -8.77 1.64
N THR A 56 -8.36 -9.35 2.27
CA THR A 56 -8.96 -8.80 3.50
C THR A 56 -8.08 -9.05 4.71
N ALA A 57 -7.38 -10.17 4.73
CA ALA A 57 -6.48 -10.54 5.81
C ALA A 57 -5.19 -9.68 5.81
N LEU A 58 -4.72 -9.24 4.63
CA LEU A 58 -3.68 -8.20 4.54
C LEU A 58 -4.16 -6.85 5.09
N MET A 59 -5.40 -6.46 4.79
CA MET A 59 -5.97 -5.23 5.33
C MET A 59 -6.11 -5.30 6.86
N ALA A 60 -6.59 -6.42 7.41
CA ALA A 60 -6.68 -6.62 8.85
C ALA A 60 -5.30 -6.52 9.55
N SER A 61 -4.26 -7.09 8.95
CA SER A 61 -2.87 -6.93 9.41
C SER A 61 -2.42 -5.46 9.40
N LEU A 62 -2.77 -4.72 8.35
CA LEU A 62 -2.46 -3.29 8.23
C LEU A 62 -3.22 -2.44 9.27
N GLU A 63 -4.40 -2.87 9.70
CA GLU A 63 -5.19 -2.24 10.77
C GLU A 63 -4.69 -2.60 12.18
N GLY A 64 -3.75 -3.56 12.31
CA GLY A 64 -3.28 -4.07 13.59
C GLY A 64 -4.18 -5.13 14.22
N ALA A 65 -5.16 -5.64 13.49
CA ALA A 65 -6.02 -6.75 13.91
C ALA A 65 -5.36 -8.11 13.59
N ALA A 66 -5.90 -9.18 14.19
CA ALA A 66 -5.57 -10.54 13.73
C ALA A 66 -5.92 -10.66 12.24
N GLY A 67 -5.05 -11.29 11.45
CA GLY A 67 -5.21 -11.48 10.00
C GLY A 67 -6.30 -12.49 9.64
N GLU A 68 -7.48 -12.36 10.23
CA GLU A 68 -8.65 -13.18 9.94
C GLU A 68 -9.35 -12.63 8.70
N PRO A 69 -9.69 -13.48 7.71
CA PRO A 69 -10.42 -13.04 6.53
C PRO A 69 -11.81 -12.49 6.90
N ARG A 70 -12.19 -11.38 6.28
CA ARG A 70 -13.57 -10.87 6.34
C ARG A 70 -14.47 -11.65 5.39
N ALA A 71 -15.78 -11.59 5.62
CA ALA A 71 -16.75 -12.26 4.77
C ALA A 71 -16.71 -11.71 3.32
N LYS A 72 -16.57 -12.61 2.35
CA LYS A 72 -16.34 -12.28 0.92
C LYS A 72 -17.44 -11.47 0.23
N TYR A 73 -18.64 -11.37 0.81
CA TYR A 73 -19.74 -10.60 0.20
C TYR A 73 -19.52 -9.09 0.29
N ILE A 74 -18.59 -8.63 1.13
CA ILE A 74 -18.20 -7.22 1.19
C ILE A 74 -17.00 -7.03 0.26
N HIS A 75 -17.19 -6.27 -0.81
CA HIS A 75 -16.09 -5.94 -1.71
C HIS A 75 -15.21 -4.85 -1.09
N THR A 76 -13.89 -5.01 -1.19
CA THR A 76 -12.92 -4.05 -0.64
C THR A 76 -13.00 -2.67 -1.28
N VAL A 77 -13.48 -2.60 -2.52
CA VAL A 77 -13.75 -1.34 -3.23
C VAL A 77 -14.88 -0.54 -2.58
N GLU A 78 -15.78 -1.19 -1.84
CA GLU A 78 -16.83 -0.53 -1.07
C GLU A 78 -16.37 -0.30 0.37
N HIS A 79 -15.88 -1.35 1.04
CA HIS A 79 -15.43 -1.32 2.44
C HIS A 79 -14.15 -2.15 2.63
N GLY A 80 -12.99 -1.51 2.44
CA GLY A 80 -11.68 -2.12 2.64
C GLY A 80 -11.01 -1.65 3.93
N LEU A 81 -9.84 -1.02 3.79
CA LEU A 81 -9.01 -0.56 4.89
C LEU A 81 -9.72 0.53 5.72
N TRP A 82 -9.88 0.30 7.02
CA TRP A 82 -10.62 1.15 7.95
C TRP A 82 -12.03 1.50 7.46
N ASN A 83 -12.72 0.51 6.85
CA ASN A 83 -14.04 0.66 6.22
C ASN A 83 -14.11 1.74 5.11
N ARG A 84 -12.97 2.12 4.54
CA ARG A 84 -12.89 3.02 3.39
C ARG A 84 -12.72 2.23 2.09
N PRO A 85 -13.26 2.73 0.96
CA PRO A 85 -12.99 2.19 -0.37
C PRO A 85 -11.50 1.96 -0.59
N SER A 86 -11.11 0.73 -0.91
CA SER A 86 -9.70 0.35 -1.05
C SER A 86 -9.51 -0.63 -2.20
N ASN A 87 -8.44 -0.41 -2.97
CA ASN A 87 -8.05 -1.33 -4.03
C ASN A 87 -6.67 -1.92 -3.71
N LEU A 88 -6.59 -3.26 -3.70
CA LEU A 88 -5.36 -3.99 -3.41
C LEU A 88 -4.82 -4.57 -4.71
N ASN A 89 -3.55 -4.32 -4.99
CA ASN A 89 -2.88 -4.81 -6.18
C ASN A 89 -1.45 -5.26 -5.85
N ASN A 90 -0.92 -6.12 -6.71
CA ASN A 90 0.48 -6.53 -6.63
C ASN A 90 1.41 -5.36 -6.99
N VAL A 91 2.61 -5.36 -6.41
CA VAL A 91 3.68 -4.41 -6.69
C VAL A 91 4.04 -4.42 -8.17
N GLU A 92 4.12 -5.61 -8.78
CA GLU A 92 4.47 -5.75 -10.21
C GLU A 92 3.45 -5.06 -11.12
N THR A 93 2.16 -5.13 -10.79
CA THR A 93 1.11 -4.44 -11.55
C THR A 93 1.34 -2.93 -11.54
N TRP A 94 1.49 -2.33 -10.35
CA TRP A 94 1.71 -0.89 -10.22
C TRP A 94 3.03 -0.41 -10.82
N ALA A 95 4.10 -1.20 -10.71
CA ALA A 95 5.41 -0.86 -11.26
C ALA A 95 5.41 -0.75 -12.79
N ASN A 96 4.51 -1.46 -13.46
CA ASN A 96 4.40 -1.43 -14.92
C ASN A 96 3.46 -0.34 -15.46
N ILE A 97 2.59 0.27 -14.62
CA ILE A 97 1.64 1.29 -15.08
C ILE A 97 2.31 2.48 -15.79
N PRO A 98 3.42 3.07 -15.29
CA PRO A 98 4.07 4.19 -15.96
C PRO A 98 4.56 3.84 -17.37
N VAL A 99 5.04 2.62 -17.59
CA VAL A 99 5.53 2.13 -18.89
C VAL A 99 4.37 1.86 -19.86
N ILE A 100 3.20 1.47 -19.34
CA ILE A 100 2.00 1.25 -20.17
C ILE A 100 1.39 2.58 -20.63
N LEU A 101 1.49 3.65 -19.81
CA LEU A 101 0.92 4.96 -20.11
C LEU A 101 1.85 5.86 -20.94
N SER A 102 3.13 5.53 -21.05
CA SER A 102 4.13 6.28 -21.83
C SER A 102 4.01 6.03 -23.32
#